data_AF-A0A2L1TG83-F1
#
_entry.id   AF-A0A2L1TG83-F1
#
_cell.length_a   1.000
_cell.length_b   1.000
_cell.length_c   1.000
_cell.angle_alpha   90.00
_cell.angle_beta   90.00
_cell.angle_gamma   90.00
#
_symmetry.space_group_name_H-M   'P 1'
#
loop_
_entity.id
_entity.type
_entity.pdbx_description
1 polymer ?
#
loop_
_entity_poly.entity_id
_entity_poly.type
_entity_poly.pdbx_seq_one_letter_code
_entity_poly.pdbx_strand_id
1 'polypeptide(L)'
;TRAEGRAACCWRSALAARSDCCARTRAARWRPACCGSCSPCSTRSREHRSSSHFGLVLITTITLCKPAKPFPIIMFVLHLFVLTTLFIFYRFGVVLLFSFYATNLVAIGNTTMDAFMATILDQCKTQLRILRMNFETLPERASAAHAVSGDDYDAALHKLLVECLLHYNKITEMCAVLHDVFAAPLLLQFGVGGWILCMAAYKIVSLNVLSIEFASTTLFIICILVELLIFCYYGNEVTVESERVSSSLYSMEWRRGRLSFRRSLVLIMERAKRPLRPAAGLVIPLSLETYVKILKSSYSFYAMLRQTKGPQGINE
;
A
#
# COMPACT_ATOMS: atom_id res chain seq x y z
N THR A 1 42.23 52.94 44.88
CA THR A 1 40.88 53.35 45.32
C THR A 1 40.22 52.15 45.98
N ARG A 2 40.59 51.88 47.26
CA ARG A 2 39.70 51.93 48.45
C ARG A 2 38.42 51.09 48.26
N ALA A 3 38.13 50.03 49.03
CA ALA A 3 38.74 49.36 50.19
C ALA A 3 38.02 47.98 50.29
N GLU A 4 38.72 46.84 50.43
CA GLU A 4 38.98 46.14 51.72
C GLU A 4 37.73 46.05 52.64
N GLY A 5 37.28 44.91 53.16
CA GLY A 5 37.93 43.63 53.44
C GLY A 5 37.37 43.07 54.76
N ARG A 6 37.81 41.85 55.10
CA ARG A 6 37.73 41.09 56.38
C ARG A 6 36.69 39.96 56.41
N ALA A 7 36.95 38.78 56.96
CA ALA A 7 38.11 38.00 57.41
C ALA A 7 37.55 37.02 58.46
N ALA A 8 38.08 35.81 58.47
CA ALA A 8 37.75 34.77 59.43
C ALA A 8 38.35 35.01 60.84
N CYS A 9 37.80 34.26 61.80
CA CYS A 9 38.40 33.82 63.06
C CYS A 9 38.45 34.75 64.29
N CYS A 10 38.40 34.06 65.45
CA CYS A 10 38.38 34.51 66.85
C CYS A 10 36.98 34.89 67.36
N TRP A 11 36.50 34.47 68.53
CA TRP A 11 37.18 33.91 69.69
C TRP A 11 36.15 33.19 70.58
N ARG A 12 36.69 32.49 71.59
CA ARG A 12 36.03 31.61 72.54
C ARG A 12 35.04 32.30 73.48
N SER A 13 34.34 31.42 74.21
CA SER A 13 33.88 31.52 75.60
C SER A 13 32.59 32.29 75.91
N ALA A 14 31.52 31.51 76.16
CA ALA A 14 30.69 31.70 77.34
C ALA A 14 30.23 30.33 77.83
N LEU A 15 30.89 29.87 78.88
CA LEU A 15 30.55 28.72 79.72
C LEU A 15 29.51 29.18 80.75
N ALA A 16 28.67 28.23 81.16
CA ALA A 16 28.01 28.12 82.47
C ALA A 16 26.57 28.65 82.65
N ALA A 17 25.86 27.91 83.53
CA ALA A 17 24.49 28.03 84.05
C ALA A 17 23.41 27.33 83.18
N ARG A 18 22.64 26.34 83.65
CA ARG A 18 22.29 25.90 85.01
C ARG A 18 21.80 24.44 85.01
N SER A 19 21.98 23.85 86.19
CA SER A 19 21.66 22.51 86.68
C SER A 19 20.18 22.19 86.90
N ASP A 20 19.89 20.89 86.82
CA ASP A 20 18.98 20.07 87.65
C ASP A 20 17.53 20.48 87.91
N CYS A 21 16.60 19.60 87.49
CA CYS A 21 15.45 19.25 88.32
C CYS A 21 14.91 17.83 88.05
N CYS A 22 15.05 17.00 89.08
CA CYS A 22 14.16 15.93 89.57
C CYS A 22 13.91 14.64 88.77
N ALA A 23 14.16 13.54 89.51
CA ALA A 23 14.04 12.13 89.18
C ALA A 23 12.72 11.48 89.69
N ARG A 24 12.57 10.18 89.35
CA ARG A 24 11.61 9.14 89.82
C ARG A 24 10.36 9.00 88.92
N THR A 25 9.86 7.82 88.52
CA THR A 25 9.75 6.54 89.27
C THR A 25 9.35 5.36 88.34
N ARG A 26 9.98 4.18 88.57
CA ARG A 26 9.49 2.78 88.51
C ARG A 26 8.66 2.21 87.33
N ALA A 27 9.28 1.21 86.67
CA ALA A 27 8.89 -0.21 86.58
C ALA A 27 7.41 -0.63 86.40
N ALA A 28 7.12 -1.38 85.32
CA ALA A 28 6.30 -2.60 85.36
C ALA A 28 6.48 -3.45 84.08
N ARG A 29 6.56 -4.77 84.29
CA ARG A 29 6.86 -5.86 83.35
C ARG A 29 5.57 -6.67 83.19
N TRP A 30 5.05 -6.91 81.99
CA TRP A 30 4.06 -7.98 81.69
C TRP A 30 4.08 -8.41 80.20
N ARG A 31 4.50 -9.65 79.94
CA ARG A 31 3.95 -10.61 78.94
C ARG A 31 3.19 -11.69 79.77
N PRO A 32 2.34 -12.62 79.26
CA PRO A 32 2.32 -13.28 77.93
C PRO A 32 0.94 -13.77 77.39
N ALA A 33 0.96 -14.60 76.31
CA ALA A 33 -0.05 -15.63 75.90
C ALA A 33 -1.38 -15.15 75.24
N CYS A 34 -2.08 -15.83 74.31
CA CYS A 34 -2.01 -17.17 73.69
C CYS A 34 -2.94 -17.23 72.43
N CYS A 35 -2.64 -18.21 71.55
CA CYS A 35 -3.45 -19.02 70.61
C CYS A 35 -4.85 -18.59 70.06
N GLY A 36 -5.10 -18.92 68.79
CA GLY A 36 -6.48 -19.19 68.31
C GLY A 36 -6.68 -19.14 66.78
N SER A 37 -6.52 -20.29 66.13
CA SER A 37 -6.84 -20.64 64.73
C SER A 37 -8.31 -20.44 64.32
N CYS A 38 -8.57 -20.08 63.04
CA CYS A 38 -9.66 -20.64 62.22
C CYS A 38 -9.65 -20.10 60.76
N SER A 39 -9.76 -21.01 59.80
CA SER A 39 -10.09 -20.85 58.37
C SER A 39 -10.87 -22.11 57.96
N PRO A 40 -11.59 -22.22 56.82
CA PRO A 40 -11.94 -21.24 55.78
C PRO A 40 -13.46 -21.25 55.42
N CYS A 41 -13.95 -20.30 54.61
CA CYS A 41 -15.20 -20.50 53.86
C CYS A 41 -15.11 -19.86 52.48
N SER A 42 -15.38 -20.68 51.47
CA SER A 42 -15.28 -20.41 50.05
C SER A 42 -16.59 -19.89 49.47
N THR A 43 -16.55 -18.82 48.69
CA THR A 43 -17.43 -18.66 47.52
C THR A 43 -16.66 -18.03 46.37
N ARG A 44 -16.79 -18.68 45.22
CA ARG A 44 -16.10 -18.45 43.96
C ARG A 44 -17.03 -17.64 43.05
N SER A 45 -16.59 -16.48 42.56
CA SER A 45 -16.99 -15.99 41.24
C SER A 45 -15.75 -15.46 40.51
N ARG A 46 -15.61 -15.90 39.26
CA ARG A 46 -14.64 -15.41 38.28
C ARG A 46 -15.22 -14.15 37.65
N GLU A 47 -14.40 -13.12 37.42
CA GLU A 47 -14.24 -12.51 36.09
C GLU A 47 -12.96 -11.68 36.04
N HIS A 48 -12.30 -11.73 34.88
CA HIS A 48 -11.04 -11.09 34.52
C HIS A 48 -11.18 -9.57 34.31
N ARG A 49 -10.01 -8.89 34.35
CA ARG A 49 -9.67 -7.63 33.64
C ARG A 49 -9.80 -6.33 34.45
N SER A 50 -8.70 -5.93 35.11
CA SER A 50 -8.13 -4.56 35.08
C SER A 50 -6.98 -4.48 36.10
N SER A 51 -5.78 -4.92 35.70
CA SER A 51 -4.60 -4.96 36.58
C SER A 51 -3.99 -3.57 36.83
N SER A 52 -4.35 -2.57 36.03
CA SER A 52 -3.77 -1.21 36.11
C SER A 52 -4.44 -0.31 37.15
N HIS A 53 -5.72 -0.54 37.47
CA HIS A 53 -6.45 0.28 38.45
C HIS A 53 -6.25 -0.19 39.89
N PHE A 54 -6.06 -1.50 40.11
CA PHE A 54 -5.81 -2.05 41.44
C PHE A 54 -4.43 -1.64 42.00
N GLY A 55 -3.42 -1.47 41.12
CA GLY A 55 -2.12 -0.95 41.51
C GLY A 55 -2.18 0.50 42.00
N LEU A 56 -2.97 1.36 41.34
CA LEU A 56 -3.13 2.77 41.75
C LEU A 56 -3.82 2.91 43.12
N VAL A 57 -4.83 2.08 43.40
CA VAL A 57 -5.61 2.15 44.66
C VAL A 57 -4.79 1.66 45.86
N LEU A 58 -3.94 0.64 45.66
CA LEU A 58 -3.02 0.15 46.70
C LEU A 58 -1.92 1.17 47.02
N ILE A 59 -1.43 1.90 46.01
CA ILE A 59 -0.45 2.98 46.20
C ILE A 59 -1.08 4.15 46.97
N THR A 60 -2.34 4.52 46.70
CA THR A 60 -3.02 5.60 47.45
C THR A 60 -3.31 5.26 48.91
N THR A 61 -3.57 4.00 49.26
CA THR A 61 -3.89 3.60 50.64
C THR A 61 -2.65 3.48 51.54
N ILE A 62 -1.49 3.09 50.99
CA ILE A 62 -0.21 3.05 51.73
C ILE A 62 0.31 4.47 52.04
N THR A 63 -0.11 5.48 51.27
CA THR A 63 0.39 6.86 51.38
C THR A 63 -0.23 7.64 52.56
N LEU A 64 -1.35 7.20 53.13
CA LEU A 64 -2.04 7.93 54.20
C LEU A 64 -1.54 7.63 55.62
N CYS A 65 -0.57 6.72 55.80
CA CYS A 65 -0.24 6.17 57.11
C CYS A 65 1.24 6.30 57.50
N LYS A 66 1.91 7.46 57.29
CA LYS A 66 3.14 7.83 58.05
C LYS A 66 3.35 9.36 58.14
N PRO A 67 3.79 9.89 59.31
CA PRO A 67 4.02 11.31 59.50
C PRO A 67 5.39 11.76 58.95
N ALA A 68 5.36 12.91 58.25
CA ALA A 68 6.45 13.86 57.96
C ALA A 68 7.73 13.35 57.24
N LYS A 69 7.86 13.66 55.93
CA LYS A 69 9.07 14.02 55.11
C LYS A 69 8.79 13.90 53.58
N PRO A 70 9.66 14.36 52.67
CA PRO A 70 9.38 15.37 51.63
C PRO A 70 8.37 14.90 50.54
N PHE A 71 7.08 15.08 50.79
CA PHE A 71 6.01 14.72 49.86
C PHE A 71 5.88 15.55 48.55
N PRO A 72 6.22 16.86 48.49
CA PRO A 72 5.91 17.66 47.30
C PRO A 72 6.85 17.37 46.13
N ILE A 73 8.11 17.01 46.39
CA ILE A 73 9.11 16.77 45.34
C ILE A 73 8.83 15.45 44.62
N ILE A 74 8.47 14.39 45.36
CA ILE A 74 8.17 13.07 44.78
C ILE A 74 6.88 13.14 43.95
N MET A 75 5.83 13.81 44.44
CA MET A 75 4.60 14.05 43.68
C MET A 75 4.84 14.90 42.43
N PHE A 76 5.68 15.95 42.53
CA PHE A 76 6.01 16.82 41.39
C PHE A 76 6.81 16.07 40.31
N VAL A 77 7.80 15.26 40.69
CA VAL A 77 8.58 14.42 39.76
C VAL A 77 7.69 13.37 39.10
N LEU A 78 6.77 12.74 39.84
CA LEU A 78 5.81 11.79 39.30
C LEU A 78 4.84 12.46 38.31
N HIS A 79 4.36 13.66 38.61
CA HIS A 79 3.47 14.42 37.75
C HIS A 79 4.19 14.89 36.46
N LEU A 80 5.45 15.31 36.57
CA LEU A 80 6.29 15.68 35.43
C LEU A 80 6.60 14.46 34.54
N PHE A 81 6.82 13.28 35.14
CA PHE A 81 7.01 12.02 34.43
C PHE A 81 5.73 11.56 33.70
N VAL A 82 4.56 11.71 34.33
CA VAL A 82 3.26 11.40 33.70
C VAL A 82 2.93 12.37 32.56
N LEU A 83 3.19 13.67 32.72
CA LEU A 83 3.00 14.68 31.67
C LEU A 83 3.93 14.45 30.47
N THR A 84 5.20 14.14 30.72
CA THR A 84 6.17 13.87 29.65
C THR A 84 5.83 12.58 28.89
N THR A 85 5.42 11.51 29.58
CA THR A 85 4.97 10.26 28.94
C THR A 85 3.67 10.44 28.16
N LEU A 86 2.69 11.20 28.66
CA LEU A 86 1.47 11.58 27.93
C LEU A 86 1.78 12.41 26.69
N PHE A 87 2.69 13.39 26.80
CA PHE A 87 3.11 14.22 25.69
C PHE A 87 3.82 13.41 24.59
N ILE A 88 4.67 12.44 24.97
CA ILE A 88 5.31 11.50 24.05
C ILE A 88 4.25 10.61 23.37
N PHE A 89 3.30 10.06 24.12
CA PHE A 89 2.21 9.25 23.56
C PHE A 89 1.34 10.02 22.56
N TYR A 90 0.98 11.27 22.90
CA TYR A 90 0.20 12.13 22.01
C TYR A 90 0.96 12.46 20.72
N ARG A 91 2.25 12.83 20.83
CA ARG A 91 3.10 13.08 19.66
C ARG A 91 3.28 11.84 18.79
N PHE A 92 3.48 10.68 19.40
CA PHE A 92 3.58 9.41 18.67
C PHE A 92 2.27 9.07 17.95
N GLY A 93 1.13 9.27 18.61
CA GLY A 93 -0.20 9.12 18.01
C GLY A 93 -0.42 10.04 16.80
N VAL A 94 -0.02 11.32 16.91
CA VAL A 94 -0.10 12.28 15.79
C VAL A 94 0.79 11.84 14.61
N VAL A 95 2.01 11.38 14.88
CA VAL A 95 2.93 10.89 13.83
C VAL A 95 2.37 9.64 13.14
N LEU A 96 1.78 8.70 13.90
CA LEU A 96 1.15 7.51 13.34
C LEU A 96 -0.07 7.86 12.48
N LEU A 97 -0.93 8.78 12.94
CA LEU A 97 -2.08 9.24 12.18
C LEU A 97 -1.65 9.94 10.88
N PHE A 98 -0.64 10.80 10.96
CA PHE A 98 -0.08 11.45 9.78
C PHE A 98 0.54 10.43 8.81
N SER A 99 1.32 9.47 9.32
CA SER A 99 1.94 8.43 8.50
C SER A 99 0.90 7.56 7.82
N PHE A 100 -0.16 7.16 8.54
CA PHE A 100 -1.29 6.43 7.99
C PHE A 100 -2.01 7.22 6.92
N TYR A 101 -2.30 8.51 7.16
CA TYR A 101 -2.93 9.37 6.17
C TYR A 101 -2.08 9.49 4.91
N ALA A 102 -0.78 9.76 5.06
CA ALA A 102 0.15 9.91 3.94
C ALA A 102 0.29 8.63 3.12
N THR A 103 0.40 7.46 3.75
CA THR A 103 0.52 6.17 3.03
C THR A 103 -0.75 5.81 2.28
N ASN A 104 -1.92 6.03 2.88
CA ASN A 104 -3.20 5.81 2.19
C ASN A 104 -3.37 6.76 1.00
N LEU A 105 -2.97 8.03 1.15
CA LEU A 105 -3.05 9.01 0.06
C LEU A 105 -2.19 8.58 -1.14
N VAL A 106 -0.95 8.12 -0.88
CA VAL A 106 -0.05 7.61 -1.94
C VAL A 106 -0.60 6.33 -2.56
N ALA A 107 -1.13 5.40 -1.76
CA ALA A 107 -1.71 4.16 -2.26
C ALA A 107 -2.91 4.42 -3.19
N ILE A 108 -3.80 5.36 -2.81
CA ILE A 108 -4.94 5.78 -3.64
C ILE A 108 -4.42 6.45 -4.92
N GLY A 109 -3.42 7.33 -4.82
CA GLY A 109 -2.81 7.99 -5.97
C GLY A 109 -2.26 6.99 -7.00
N ASN A 110 -1.51 5.99 -6.56
CA ASN A 110 -0.97 4.98 -7.46
C ASN A 110 -2.08 4.11 -8.07
N THR A 111 -2.97 3.57 -7.23
CA THR A 111 -4.05 2.68 -7.69
C THR A 111 -4.98 3.39 -8.68
N THR A 112 -5.25 4.68 -8.48
CA THR A 112 -6.08 5.46 -9.41
C THR A 112 -5.39 5.71 -10.74
N MET A 113 -4.07 5.91 -10.76
CA MET A 113 -3.30 6.02 -12.01
C MET A 113 -3.27 4.70 -12.78
N ASP A 114 -3.09 3.58 -12.09
CA ASP A 114 -3.09 2.25 -12.70
C ASP A 114 -4.46 1.92 -13.29
N ALA A 115 -5.54 2.20 -12.53
CA ALA A 115 -6.91 2.04 -12.99
C ALA A 115 -7.21 2.96 -14.18
N PHE A 116 -6.77 4.23 -14.13
CA PHE A 116 -6.92 5.16 -15.25
C PHE A 116 -6.26 4.61 -16.51
N MET A 117 -5.02 4.15 -16.43
CA MET A 117 -4.34 3.60 -17.60
C MET A 117 -5.01 2.33 -18.14
N ALA A 118 -5.38 1.40 -17.25
CA ALA A 118 -6.10 0.18 -17.64
C ALA A 118 -7.43 0.50 -18.34
N THR A 119 -8.18 1.49 -17.84
CA THR A 119 -9.42 1.93 -18.48
C THR A 119 -9.19 2.56 -19.85
N ILE A 120 -8.14 3.37 -20.04
CA ILE A 120 -7.83 3.94 -21.37
C ILE A 120 -7.47 2.82 -22.36
N LEU A 121 -6.70 1.81 -21.95
CA LEU A 121 -6.40 0.64 -22.80
C LEU A 121 -7.67 -0.14 -23.16
N ASP A 122 -8.57 -0.36 -22.19
CA ASP A 122 -9.84 -1.02 -22.43
C ASP A 122 -10.77 -0.19 -23.34
N GLN A 123 -10.72 1.15 -23.26
CA GLN A 123 -11.40 2.02 -24.19
C GLN A 123 -10.83 1.89 -25.61
N CYS A 124 -9.51 1.85 -25.79
CA CYS A 124 -8.89 1.61 -27.09
C CYS A 124 -9.39 0.28 -27.70
N LYS A 125 -9.39 -0.80 -26.91
CA LYS A 125 -9.93 -2.10 -27.30
C LYS A 125 -11.40 -1.99 -27.70
N THR A 126 -12.22 -1.32 -26.90
CA THR A 126 -13.66 -1.16 -27.15
C THR A 126 -13.92 -0.39 -28.44
N GLN A 127 -13.16 0.68 -28.71
CA GLN A 127 -13.27 1.45 -29.94
C GLN A 127 -12.86 0.62 -31.17
N LEU A 128 -11.81 -0.19 -31.07
CA LEU A 128 -11.44 -1.16 -32.12
C LEU A 128 -12.55 -2.18 -32.37
N ARG A 129 -13.19 -2.69 -31.31
CA ARG A 129 -14.31 -3.62 -31.43
C ARG A 129 -15.53 -2.98 -32.10
N ILE A 130 -15.86 -1.74 -31.76
CA ILE A 130 -16.94 -0.99 -32.43
C ILE A 130 -16.63 -0.81 -33.90
N LEU A 131 -15.40 -0.39 -34.22
CA LEU A 131 -14.94 -0.24 -35.60
C LEU A 131 -15.02 -1.57 -36.38
N ARG A 132 -14.61 -2.69 -35.76
CA ARG A 132 -14.71 -4.03 -36.34
C ARG A 132 -16.16 -4.37 -36.70
N MET A 133 -17.09 -4.18 -35.77
CA MET A 133 -18.53 -4.41 -36.01
C MET A 133 -19.08 -3.47 -37.11
N ASN A 134 -18.63 -2.21 -37.15
CA ASN A 134 -19.00 -1.26 -38.19
C ASN A 134 -18.51 -1.66 -39.59
N PHE A 135 -17.33 -2.28 -39.70
CA PHE A 135 -16.83 -2.83 -40.96
C PHE A 135 -17.60 -4.08 -41.40
N GLU A 136 -17.90 -5.01 -40.48
CA GLU A 136 -18.64 -6.23 -40.80
C GLU A 136 -20.05 -5.91 -41.32
N THR A 137 -20.73 -4.96 -40.68
CA THR A 137 -22.09 -4.52 -41.03
C THR A 137 -22.13 -3.43 -42.11
N LEU A 138 -20.98 -3.03 -42.67
CA LEU A 138 -20.88 -1.93 -43.63
C LEU A 138 -21.79 -2.11 -44.86
N PRO A 139 -21.81 -3.28 -45.54
CA PRO A 139 -22.65 -3.47 -46.72
C PRO A 139 -24.15 -3.45 -46.41
N GLU A 140 -24.53 -4.01 -45.26
CA GLU A 140 -25.92 -4.02 -44.77
C GLU A 140 -26.39 -2.60 -44.44
N ARG A 141 -25.58 -1.83 -43.72
CA ARG A 141 -25.86 -0.42 -43.38
C ARG A 141 -25.99 0.44 -44.63
N ALA A 142 -25.14 0.22 -45.63
CA ALA A 142 -25.26 0.90 -46.92
C ALA A 142 -26.57 0.54 -47.65
N SER A 143 -26.99 -0.73 -47.59
CA SER A 143 -28.25 -1.18 -48.20
C SER A 143 -29.49 -0.59 -47.50
N ALA A 144 -29.47 -0.49 -46.16
CA ALA A 144 -30.53 0.12 -45.38
C ALA A 144 -30.61 1.64 -45.63
N ALA A 145 -29.46 2.32 -45.70
CA ALA A 145 -29.40 3.76 -46.02
C ALA A 145 -29.96 4.06 -47.42
N HIS A 146 -29.67 3.20 -48.40
CA HIS A 146 -30.23 3.28 -49.75
C HIS A 146 -31.76 3.10 -49.73
N ALA A 147 -32.27 2.10 -49.01
CA ALA A 147 -33.70 1.81 -48.94
C ALA A 147 -34.53 2.96 -48.30
N VAL A 148 -33.94 3.70 -47.35
CA VAL A 148 -34.62 4.80 -46.65
C VAL A 148 -34.47 6.13 -47.40
N SER A 149 -33.27 6.44 -47.89
CA SER A 149 -32.95 7.78 -48.41
C SER A 149 -33.12 7.90 -49.92
N GLY A 150 -33.17 6.77 -50.65
CA GLY A 150 -33.18 6.74 -52.12
C GLY A 150 -31.83 7.09 -52.78
N ASP A 151 -30.80 7.40 -51.98
CA ASP A 151 -29.44 7.73 -52.45
C ASP A 151 -28.75 6.55 -53.15
N ASP A 152 -27.83 6.81 -54.09
CA ASP A 152 -27.01 5.76 -54.73
C ASP A 152 -26.30 4.90 -53.66
N TYR A 153 -26.50 3.58 -53.71
CA TYR A 153 -25.88 2.62 -52.79
C TYR A 153 -24.37 2.82 -52.69
N ASP A 154 -23.69 3.07 -53.82
CA ASP A 154 -22.24 3.26 -53.84
C ASP A 154 -21.81 4.56 -53.14
N ALA A 155 -22.64 5.62 -53.21
CA ALA A 155 -22.38 6.87 -52.51
C ALA A 155 -22.56 6.70 -51.00
N ALA A 156 -23.61 6.01 -50.56
CA ALA A 156 -23.83 5.67 -49.15
C ALA A 156 -22.71 4.79 -48.60
N LEU A 157 -22.31 3.76 -49.35
CA LEU A 157 -21.21 2.86 -48.99
C LEU A 157 -19.89 3.62 -48.84
N HIS A 158 -19.56 4.51 -49.78
CA HIS A 158 -18.35 5.32 -49.72
C HIS A 158 -18.34 6.25 -48.51
N LYS A 159 -19.46 6.93 -48.22
CA LYS A 159 -19.61 7.80 -47.06
C LYS A 159 -19.38 7.05 -45.74
N LEU A 160 -19.99 5.88 -45.58
CA LEU A 160 -19.82 5.04 -44.38
C LEU A 160 -18.39 4.51 -44.24
N LEU A 161 -17.74 4.17 -45.35
CA LEU A 161 -16.34 3.76 -45.34
C LEU A 161 -15.42 4.88 -44.85
N VAL A 162 -15.64 6.11 -45.32
CA VAL A 162 -14.87 7.29 -44.89
C VAL A 162 -15.08 7.56 -43.41
N GLU A 163 -16.31 7.41 -42.91
CA GLU A 163 -16.60 7.53 -41.47
C GLU A 163 -15.84 6.49 -40.64
N CYS A 164 -15.83 5.23 -41.07
CA CYS A 164 -15.06 4.17 -40.40
C CYS A 164 -13.55 4.45 -40.45
N LEU A 165 -13.04 5.00 -41.56
CA LEU A 165 -11.64 5.39 -41.70
C LEU A 165 -11.25 6.54 -40.77
N LEU A 166 -12.11 7.55 -40.66
CA LEU A 166 -11.91 8.66 -39.72
C LEU A 166 -11.90 8.16 -38.28
N HIS A 167 -12.78 7.21 -37.94
CA HIS A 167 -12.78 6.56 -36.64
C HIS A 167 -11.48 5.77 -36.40
N TYR A 168 -11.03 4.98 -37.36
CA TYR A 168 -9.76 4.23 -37.26
C TYR A 168 -8.54 5.16 -37.07
N ASN A 169 -8.51 6.29 -37.77
CA ASN A 169 -7.47 7.31 -37.59
C ASN A 169 -7.46 7.86 -36.16
N LYS A 170 -8.63 8.23 -35.62
CA LYS A 170 -8.76 8.72 -34.24
C LYS A 170 -8.30 7.70 -33.21
N ILE A 171 -8.60 6.41 -33.42
CA ILE A 171 -8.14 5.32 -32.53
C ILE A 171 -6.62 5.20 -32.57
N THR A 172 -6.03 5.26 -33.77
CA THR A 172 -4.58 5.19 -33.95
C THR A 172 -3.88 6.37 -33.26
N GLU A 173 -4.42 7.58 -33.40
CA GLU A 173 -3.94 8.79 -32.73
C GLU A 173 -4.06 8.68 -31.21
N MET A 174 -5.19 8.20 -30.69
CA MET A 174 -5.38 7.97 -29.25
C MET A 174 -4.35 6.97 -28.70
N CYS A 175 -4.06 5.89 -29.44
CA CYS A 175 -3.04 4.92 -29.04
C CYS A 175 -1.63 5.53 -29.07
N ALA A 176 -1.32 6.40 -30.03
CA ALA A 176 -0.05 7.11 -30.10
C ALA A 176 0.13 8.07 -28.91
N VAL A 177 -0.90 8.87 -28.60
CA VAL A 177 -0.89 9.76 -27.44
C VAL A 177 -0.74 8.98 -26.14
N LEU A 178 -1.47 7.86 -25.99
CA LEU A 178 -1.35 6.99 -24.82
C LEU A 178 0.09 6.47 -24.68
N HIS A 179 0.69 6.01 -25.77
CA HIS A 179 2.07 5.55 -25.78
C HIS A 179 3.02 6.68 -25.37
N ASP A 180 2.92 7.86 -25.96
CA ASP A 180 3.85 8.97 -25.68
C ASP A 180 3.77 9.46 -24.23
N VAL A 181 2.58 9.45 -23.63
CA VAL A 181 2.37 9.85 -22.23
C VAL A 181 2.83 8.78 -21.25
N PHE A 182 2.54 7.50 -21.53
CA PHE A 182 2.69 6.43 -20.54
C PHE A 182 3.87 5.48 -20.79
N ALA A 183 4.58 5.60 -21.91
CA ALA A 183 5.71 4.71 -22.23
C ALA A 183 6.79 4.73 -21.13
N ALA A 184 7.24 5.91 -20.70
CA ALA A 184 8.29 6.01 -19.68
C ALA A 184 7.79 5.59 -18.27
N PRO A 185 6.63 6.06 -17.78
CA PRO A 185 6.06 5.57 -16.51
C PRO A 185 5.89 4.05 -16.46
N LEU A 186 5.37 3.44 -17.53
CA LEU A 186 5.23 1.99 -17.62
C LEU A 186 6.57 1.28 -17.54
N LEU A 187 7.58 1.74 -18.29
CA LEU A 187 8.91 1.12 -18.25
C LEU A 187 9.48 1.14 -16.82
N LEU A 188 9.32 2.26 -16.12
CA LEU A 188 9.76 2.39 -14.74
C LEU A 188 8.93 1.50 -13.80
N GLN A 189 7.62 1.41 -13.99
CA GLN A 189 6.73 0.54 -13.21
C GLN A 189 7.13 -0.93 -13.36
N PHE A 190 7.36 -1.41 -14.58
CA PHE A 190 7.79 -2.78 -14.84
C PHE A 190 9.20 -3.06 -14.27
N GLY A 191 10.13 -2.10 -14.39
CA GLY A 191 11.48 -2.23 -13.86
C GLY A 191 11.52 -2.25 -12.33
N VAL A 192 10.93 -1.26 -11.69
CA VAL A 192 10.86 -1.14 -10.22
C VAL A 192 10.00 -2.27 -9.63
N GLY A 193 8.86 -2.59 -10.26
CA GLY A 193 8.02 -3.72 -9.87
C GLY A 193 8.76 -5.05 -9.93
N GLY A 194 9.55 -5.30 -10.98
CA GLY A 194 10.41 -6.47 -11.11
C GLY A 194 11.48 -6.54 -10.01
N TRP A 195 12.14 -5.43 -9.71
CA TRP A 195 13.13 -5.34 -8.63
C TRP A 195 12.52 -5.65 -7.25
N ILE A 196 11.37 -5.02 -6.94
CA ILE A 196 10.64 -5.23 -5.69
C ILE A 196 10.20 -6.70 -5.57
N LEU A 197 9.70 -7.28 -6.65
CA LEU A 197 9.29 -8.69 -6.71
C LEU A 197 10.45 -9.63 -6.36
N CYS A 198 11.65 -9.38 -6.91
CA CYS A 198 12.86 -10.14 -6.60
C CYS A 198 13.25 -10.04 -5.11
N MET A 199 13.23 -8.82 -4.54
CA MET A 199 13.56 -8.62 -3.12
C MET A 199 12.53 -9.24 -2.19
N ALA A 200 11.24 -9.12 -2.51
CA ALA A 200 10.15 -9.73 -1.74
C ALA A 200 10.25 -11.27 -1.78
N ALA A 201 10.52 -11.85 -2.94
CA ALA A 201 10.74 -13.30 -3.08
C ALA A 201 11.94 -13.78 -2.26
N TYR A 202 13.05 -13.02 -2.23
CA TYR A 202 14.20 -13.32 -1.39
C TYR A 202 13.87 -13.28 0.11
N LYS A 203 13.10 -12.28 0.53
CA LYS A 203 12.68 -12.10 1.92
C LYS A 203 11.90 -13.32 2.42
N ILE A 204 10.96 -13.83 1.61
CA ILE A 204 10.12 -14.98 1.95
C ILE A 204 10.94 -16.22 2.33
N VAL A 205 12.11 -16.45 1.72
CA VAL A 205 12.94 -17.63 1.98
C VAL A 205 13.42 -17.70 3.44
N SER A 206 13.60 -16.56 4.10
CA SER A 206 14.05 -16.48 5.50
C SER A 206 12.91 -16.44 6.52
N LEU A 207 11.65 -16.40 6.08
CA LEU A 207 10.50 -16.25 6.98
C LEU A 207 9.87 -17.60 7.31
N ASN A 208 9.43 -17.75 8.56
CA ASN A 208 8.62 -18.89 8.98
C ASN A 208 7.25 -18.85 8.31
N VAL A 209 6.81 -19.99 7.77
CA VAL A 209 5.54 -20.11 7.02
C VAL A 209 4.29 -19.76 7.84
N LEU A 210 4.35 -19.89 9.17
CA LEU A 210 3.26 -19.53 10.09
C LEU A 210 3.32 -18.07 10.60
N SER A 211 4.31 -17.28 10.15
CA SER A 211 4.44 -15.88 10.57
C SER A 211 3.46 -14.96 9.85
N ILE A 212 2.93 -13.96 10.55
CA ILE A 212 2.13 -12.86 9.96
C ILE A 212 2.94 -12.14 8.88
N GLU A 213 4.26 -12.04 9.04
CA GLU A 213 5.14 -11.39 8.08
C GLU A 213 5.27 -12.17 6.76
N PHE A 214 5.20 -13.51 6.82
CA PHE A 214 5.16 -14.36 5.62
C PHE A 214 3.87 -14.12 4.85
N ALA A 215 2.73 -14.09 5.56
CA ALA A 215 1.43 -13.81 4.95
C ALA A 215 1.39 -12.43 4.30
N SER A 216 1.84 -11.38 4.99
CA SER A 216 1.84 -10.01 4.44
C SER A 216 2.75 -9.86 3.23
N THR A 217 3.94 -10.46 3.27
CA THR A 217 4.89 -10.42 2.14
C THR A 217 4.35 -11.21 0.93
N THR A 218 3.68 -12.33 1.16
CA THR A 218 3.05 -13.12 0.09
C THR A 218 1.91 -12.37 -0.57
N LEU A 219 1.03 -11.74 0.22
CA LEU A 219 -0.04 -10.90 -0.32
C LEU A 219 0.52 -9.75 -1.16
N PHE A 220 1.59 -9.11 -0.69
CA PHE A 220 2.25 -8.04 -1.43
C PHE A 220 2.81 -8.51 -2.78
N ILE A 221 3.44 -9.69 -2.84
CA ILE A 221 3.87 -10.29 -4.11
C ILE A 221 2.69 -10.52 -5.05
N ILE A 222 1.60 -11.10 -4.54
CA ILE A 222 0.39 -11.35 -5.34
C ILE A 222 -0.16 -10.04 -5.89
N CYS A 223 -0.21 -8.97 -5.08
CA CYS A 223 -0.66 -7.65 -5.52
C CYS A 223 0.16 -7.15 -6.73
N ILE A 224 1.49 -7.17 -6.65
CA ILE A 224 2.37 -6.73 -7.75
C ILE A 224 2.15 -7.59 -9.00
N LEU A 225 2.03 -8.91 -8.83
CA LEU A 225 1.80 -9.81 -9.97
C LEU A 225 0.46 -9.54 -10.66
N VAL A 226 -0.60 -9.30 -9.89
CA VAL A 226 -1.93 -8.94 -10.42
C VAL A 226 -1.87 -7.61 -11.15
N GLU A 227 -1.18 -6.61 -10.60
CA GLU A 227 -1.00 -5.31 -11.23
C GLU A 227 -0.30 -5.42 -12.60
N LEU A 228 0.81 -6.15 -12.67
CA LEU A 228 1.53 -6.41 -13.93
C LEU A 228 0.68 -7.23 -14.92
N LEU A 229 -0.11 -8.18 -14.42
CA LEU A 229 -1.01 -8.99 -15.24
C LEU A 229 -2.09 -8.11 -15.89
N ILE A 230 -2.68 -7.16 -15.15
CA ILE A 230 -3.72 -6.26 -15.65
C ILE A 230 -3.19 -5.45 -16.85
N PHE A 231 -2.00 -4.84 -16.73
CA PHE A 231 -1.41 -4.06 -17.83
C PHE A 231 -1.13 -4.92 -19.07
N CYS A 232 -0.50 -6.08 -18.88
CA CYS A 232 -0.19 -7.00 -19.97
C CYS A 232 -1.46 -7.59 -20.60
N TYR A 233 -2.52 -7.81 -19.82
CA TYR A 233 -3.79 -8.32 -20.31
C TYR A 233 -4.50 -7.29 -21.21
N TYR A 234 -4.71 -6.06 -20.72
CA TYR A 234 -5.37 -5.04 -21.52
C TYR A 234 -4.55 -4.62 -22.74
N GLY A 235 -3.21 -4.52 -22.62
CA GLY A 235 -2.33 -4.27 -23.77
C GLY A 235 -2.40 -5.38 -24.83
N ASN A 236 -2.48 -6.65 -24.39
CA ASN A 236 -2.63 -7.79 -25.27
C ASN A 236 -3.99 -7.76 -26.00
N GLU A 237 -5.07 -7.47 -25.28
CA GLU A 237 -6.42 -7.40 -25.86
C GLU A 237 -6.53 -6.30 -26.93
N VAL A 238 -5.88 -5.15 -26.75
CA VAL A 238 -5.79 -4.10 -27.78
C VAL A 238 -5.10 -4.63 -29.03
N THR A 239 -3.99 -5.36 -28.86
CA THR A 239 -3.24 -5.96 -29.98
C THR A 239 -4.10 -6.98 -30.72
N VAL A 240 -4.75 -7.88 -29.99
CA VAL A 240 -5.60 -8.95 -30.56
C VAL A 240 -6.81 -8.36 -31.30
N GLU A 241 -7.51 -7.38 -30.71
CA GLU A 241 -8.63 -6.73 -31.40
C GLU A 241 -8.16 -5.95 -32.63
N SER A 242 -6.99 -5.31 -32.57
CA SER A 242 -6.42 -4.64 -33.75
C SER A 242 -6.12 -5.62 -34.88
N GLU A 243 -5.63 -6.83 -34.59
CA GLU A 243 -5.40 -7.87 -35.60
C GLU A 243 -6.72 -8.37 -36.20
N ARG A 244 -7.78 -8.48 -35.38
CA ARG A 244 -9.13 -8.90 -35.83
C ARG A 244 -9.76 -7.92 -36.82
N VAL A 245 -9.43 -6.63 -36.77
CA VAL A 245 -9.93 -5.62 -37.73
C VAL A 245 -9.52 -5.97 -39.17
N SER A 246 -8.29 -6.46 -39.39
CA SER A 246 -7.86 -6.87 -40.73
C SER A 246 -8.67 -8.06 -41.24
N SER A 247 -8.95 -9.04 -40.36
CA SER A 247 -9.74 -10.22 -40.70
C SER A 247 -11.20 -9.87 -41.00
N SER A 248 -11.79 -8.93 -40.26
CA SER A 248 -13.17 -8.50 -40.45
C SER A 248 -13.37 -7.72 -41.76
N LEU A 249 -12.40 -6.90 -42.14
CA LEU A 249 -12.40 -6.21 -43.44
C LEU A 249 -12.39 -7.21 -44.60
N TYR A 250 -11.72 -8.35 -44.43
CA TYR A 250 -11.65 -9.39 -45.46
C TYR A 250 -12.94 -10.22 -45.56
N SER A 251 -13.59 -10.49 -44.42
CA SER A 251 -14.81 -11.30 -44.36
C SER A 251 -16.08 -10.57 -44.79
N MET A 252 -16.10 -9.23 -44.80
CA MET A 252 -17.28 -8.47 -45.22
C MET A 252 -17.59 -8.67 -46.72
N GLU A 253 -18.84 -8.41 -47.14
CA GLU A 253 -19.30 -8.57 -48.53
C GLU A 253 -18.80 -7.46 -49.50
N TRP A 254 -17.48 -7.23 -49.54
CA TRP A 254 -16.86 -6.17 -50.33
C TRP A 254 -17.00 -6.36 -51.86
N ARG A 255 -17.38 -7.56 -52.31
CA ARG A 255 -17.60 -7.88 -53.73
C ARG A 255 -18.79 -7.12 -54.33
N ARG A 256 -19.74 -6.61 -53.53
CA ARG A 256 -20.90 -5.90 -54.07
C ARG A 256 -20.59 -4.46 -54.49
N GLY A 257 -19.55 -3.83 -53.94
CA GLY A 257 -19.18 -2.45 -54.24
C GLY A 257 -18.40 -2.27 -55.55
N ARG A 258 -18.42 -1.04 -56.10
CA ARG A 258 -17.64 -0.62 -57.27
C ARG A 258 -16.13 -0.81 -57.11
N LEU A 259 -15.41 -0.77 -58.25
CA LEU A 259 -13.95 -0.91 -58.30
C LEU A 259 -13.20 0.13 -57.44
N SER A 260 -13.70 1.37 -57.36
CA SER A 260 -13.11 2.44 -56.53
C SER A 260 -13.14 2.10 -55.04
N PHE A 261 -14.26 1.55 -54.56
CA PHE A 261 -14.42 1.07 -53.19
C PHE A 261 -13.44 -0.07 -52.89
N ARG A 262 -13.37 -1.08 -53.77
CA ARG A 262 -12.47 -2.24 -53.60
C ARG A 262 -11.00 -1.82 -53.54
N ARG A 263 -10.57 -0.88 -54.40
CA ARG A 263 -9.21 -0.34 -54.37
C ARG A 263 -8.90 0.36 -53.04
N SER A 264 -9.84 1.18 -52.55
CA SER A 264 -9.69 1.87 -51.26
C SER A 264 -9.60 0.86 -50.12
N LEU A 265 -10.46 -0.16 -50.14
CA LEU A 265 -10.49 -1.21 -49.13
C LEU A 265 -9.17 -1.98 -49.01
N VAL A 266 -8.53 -2.31 -50.14
CA VAL A 266 -7.22 -3.00 -50.14
C VAL A 266 -6.16 -2.16 -49.42
N LEU A 267 -6.16 -0.84 -49.60
CA LEU A 267 -5.24 0.05 -48.86
C LEU A 267 -5.52 0.03 -47.36
N ILE A 268 -6.79 -0.03 -46.96
CA ILE A 268 -7.19 -0.11 -45.55
C ILE A 268 -6.76 -1.44 -44.94
N MET A 269 -6.98 -2.55 -45.65
CA MET A 269 -6.51 -3.87 -45.22
C MET A 269 -4.99 -3.88 -45.04
N GLU A 270 -4.25 -3.33 -46.00
CA GLU A 270 -2.78 -3.27 -45.91
C GLU A 270 -2.32 -2.44 -44.71
N ARG A 271 -3.02 -1.36 -44.39
CA ARG A 271 -2.76 -0.59 -43.17
C ARG A 271 -3.12 -1.39 -41.90
N ALA A 272 -4.26 -2.06 -41.89
CA ALA A 272 -4.76 -2.83 -40.74
C ALA A 272 -3.90 -4.07 -40.43
N LYS A 273 -3.11 -4.57 -41.39
CA LYS A 273 -2.11 -5.64 -41.16
C LYS A 273 -1.03 -5.26 -40.16
N ARG A 274 -0.82 -3.97 -39.89
CA ARG A 274 0.08 -3.48 -38.84
C ARG A 274 -0.74 -3.25 -37.57
N PRO A 275 -0.79 -4.22 -36.63
CA PRO A 275 -1.61 -4.07 -35.45
C PRO A 275 -1.05 -3.02 -34.51
N LEU A 276 -1.95 -2.35 -33.79
CA LEU A 276 -1.62 -1.45 -32.71
C LEU A 276 -1.06 -2.28 -31.55
N ARG A 277 0.23 -2.10 -31.25
CA ARG A 277 0.93 -2.82 -30.17
C ARG A 277 1.36 -1.83 -29.09
N PRO A 278 0.57 -1.69 -28.00
CA PRO A 278 0.99 -0.93 -26.84
C PRO A 278 2.30 -1.49 -26.27
N ALA A 279 3.23 -0.62 -25.91
CA ALA A 279 4.52 -0.98 -25.35
C ALA A 279 4.89 -0.09 -24.16
N ALA A 280 5.61 -0.68 -23.21
CA ALA A 280 6.33 0.04 -22.17
C ALA A 280 7.69 0.49 -22.72
N GLY A 281 7.96 1.79 -22.62
CA GLY A 281 9.12 2.43 -23.26
C GLY A 281 9.10 2.23 -24.78
N LEU A 282 10.27 1.98 -25.36
CA LEU A 282 10.44 1.67 -26.79
C LEU A 282 10.59 0.17 -27.08
N VAL A 283 10.60 -0.68 -26.06
CA VAL A 283 11.26 -2.00 -26.15
C VAL A 283 10.36 -3.15 -25.70
N ILE A 284 9.47 -2.94 -24.74
CA ILE A 284 8.75 -4.03 -24.07
C ILE A 284 7.27 -4.00 -24.46
N PRO A 285 6.79 -4.91 -25.33
CA PRO A 285 5.38 -4.96 -25.67
C PRO A 285 4.54 -5.36 -24.45
N LEU A 286 3.40 -4.69 -24.26
CA LEU A 286 2.41 -5.06 -23.25
C LEU A 286 1.64 -6.29 -23.72
N SER A 287 2.20 -7.47 -23.47
CA SER A 287 1.62 -8.74 -23.88
C SER A 287 1.68 -9.78 -22.77
N LEU A 288 0.80 -10.78 -22.86
CA LEU A 288 0.83 -11.92 -21.95
C LEU A 288 2.14 -12.71 -22.05
N GLU A 289 2.79 -12.70 -23.22
CA GLU A 289 4.11 -13.30 -23.40
C GLU A 289 5.17 -12.58 -22.56
N THR A 290 5.15 -11.25 -22.53
CA THR A 290 6.03 -10.45 -21.67
C THR A 290 5.80 -10.76 -20.20
N TYR A 291 4.53 -10.86 -19.77
CA TYR A 291 4.20 -11.24 -18.39
C TYR A 291 4.80 -12.60 -18.00
N VAL A 292 4.67 -13.61 -18.86
CA VAL A 292 5.25 -14.94 -18.63
C VAL A 292 6.78 -14.88 -18.59
N LYS A 293 7.42 -14.06 -19.44
CA LYS A 293 8.88 -13.84 -19.40
C LYS A 293 9.33 -13.26 -18.06
N ILE A 294 8.61 -12.26 -17.54
CA ILE A 294 8.88 -11.65 -16.23
C ILE A 294 8.76 -12.70 -15.13
N LEU A 295 7.66 -13.46 -15.09
CA LEU A 295 7.45 -14.53 -14.11
C LEU A 295 8.57 -15.57 -14.12
N LYS A 296 8.97 -16.05 -15.31
CA LYS A 296 10.05 -17.02 -15.46
C LYS A 296 11.39 -16.46 -14.98
N SER A 297 11.69 -15.21 -15.31
CA SER A 297 12.90 -14.53 -14.87
C SER A 297 12.94 -14.37 -13.35
N SER A 298 11.85 -13.90 -12.75
CA SER A 298 11.73 -13.74 -11.30
C SER A 298 11.84 -15.09 -10.56
N TYR A 299 11.21 -16.15 -11.07
CA TYR A 299 11.33 -17.49 -10.51
C TYR A 299 12.74 -18.05 -10.63
N SER A 300 13.41 -17.86 -11.77
CA SER A 300 14.80 -18.28 -11.97
C SER A 300 15.74 -17.57 -10.99
N PHE A 301 15.59 -16.25 -10.82
CA PHE A 301 16.36 -15.48 -9.85
C PHE A 301 16.09 -15.95 -8.41
N TYR A 302 14.83 -16.20 -8.07
CA TYR A 302 14.45 -16.80 -6.79
C TYR A 302 15.11 -18.17 -6.57
N ALA A 303 15.08 -19.05 -7.56
CA ALA A 303 15.68 -20.39 -7.48
C ALA A 303 17.20 -20.32 -7.28
N MET A 304 17.89 -19.42 -7.99
CA MET A 304 19.32 -19.16 -7.82
C MET A 304 19.63 -18.68 -6.40
N LEU A 305 18.91 -17.68 -5.90
CA LEU A 305 19.10 -17.18 -4.52
C LEU A 305 18.83 -18.26 -3.48
N ARG A 306 17.83 -19.11 -3.71
CA ARG A 306 17.55 -20.26 -2.84
C ARG A 306 18.70 -21.25 -2.80
N GLN A 307 19.41 -21.48 -3.91
CA GLN A 307 20.59 -22.36 -3.93
C GLN A 307 21.80 -21.76 -3.18
N THR A 308 21.94 -20.43 -3.16
CA THR A 308 23.02 -19.76 -2.40
C THR A 308 22.80 -19.77 -0.89
N LYS A 309 21.55 -19.80 -0.44
CA LYS A 309 21.21 -20.16 0.94
C LYS A 309 21.36 -21.69 1.04
N GLY A 310 22.56 -22.16 1.39
CA GLY A 310 22.84 -23.58 1.64
C GLY A 310 21.76 -24.21 2.54
N PRO A 311 21.58 -25.55 2.51
CA PRO A 311 20.50 -26.23 3.23
C PRO A 311 20.43 -25.68 4.65
N GLN A 312 19.32 -25.02 4.99
CA GLN A 312 19.03 -24.73 6.39
C GLN A 312 19.11 -26.07 7.10
N GLY A 313 20.13 -26.21 7.94
CA GLY A 313 20.33 -27.40 8.74
C GLY A 313 19.02 -27.70 9.44
N ILE A 314 18.34 -28.73 8.96
CA ILE A 314 17.47 -29.55 9.78
C ILE A 314 18.45 -30.26 10.70
N ASN A 315 18.87 -29.59 11.76
CA ASN A 315 19.56 -30.20 12.89
C ASN A 315 19.12 -29.42 14.11
N GLU A 316 18.53 -30.19 15.03
CA GLU A 316 17.99 -29.89 16.36
C GLU A 316 16.53 -29.41 16.42
#